data_AF-A0A1N7KRX3-F1
#
_entry.id   AF-A0A1N7KRX3-F1
#
_cell.length_a   1.000
_cell.length_b   1.000
_cell.length_c   1.000
_cell.angle_alpha   90.00
_cell.angle_beta   90.00
_cell.angle_gamma   90.00
#
_symmetry.space_group_name_H-M   'P 1'
#
loop_
_entity.id
_entity.type
_entity.pdbx_description
1 polymer ?
#
loop_
_entity_poly.entity_id
_entity_poly.type
_entity_poly.pdbx_seq_one_letter_code
_entity_poly.pdbx_strand_id
1 'polypeptide(L)'
;MELAVFEELTQEITTKYFFMTESQQEEKVIQLIDLHHFVQCLDSNIKVIDYLHHSINIIEQDGLSKGILFYDMKNSSFPDCNTSEEFKKRYGLSELWFVFVEEDFSGDKDRHSDFIIENSLEIFYDKIFLFHFFQTSIHRIK
;
A
#
# COMPACT_ATOMS: atom_id res chain seq x y z
N MET A 1 -1.83 -14.67 7.40
CA MET A 1 -2.75 -13.86 8.23
C MET A 1 -3.65 -14.79 9.02
N GLU A 2 -3.93 -14.50 10.30
CA GLU A 2 -4.89 -15.27 11.08
C GLU A 2 -6.33 -14.84 10.75
N LEU A 3 -7.25 -15.81 10.68
CA LEU A 3 -8.65 -15.59 10.28
C LEU A 3 -9.36 -14.53 11.16
N ALA A 4 -9.06 -14.53 12.46
CA ALA A 4 -9.65 -13.60 13.42
C ALA A 4 -9.31 -12.12 13.14
N VAL A 5 -8.10 -11.85 12.63
CA VAL A 5 -7.67 -10.50 12.25
C VAL A 5 -8.43 -10.04 11.01
N PHE A 6 -8.60 -10.93 10.02
CA PHE A 6 -9.40 -10.64 8.84
C PHE A 6 -10.87 -10.35 9.18
N GLU A 7 -11.47 -11.14 10.08
CA GLU A 7 -12.86 -10.94 10.52
C GLU A 7 -13.06 -9.61 11.26
N GLU A 8 -12.13 -9.24 12.14
CA GLU A 8 -12.18 -7.96 12.87
C GLU A 8 -12.05 -6.76 11.93
N LEU A 9 -11.10 -6.81 10.98
CA LEU A 9 -10.88 -5.76 9.99
C LEU A 9 -12.09 -5.60 9.05
N THR A 10 -12.68 -6.71 8.62
CA THR A 10 -13.88 -6.71 7.77
C THR A 10 -15.09 -6.13 8.50
N GLN A 11 -15.30 -6.51 9.78
CA GLN A 11 -16.36 -5.95 10.60
C GLN A 11 -16.16 -4.45 10.86
N GLU A 12 -14.93 -4.01 11.09
CA GLU A 12 -14.63 -2.60 11.30
C GLU A 12 -14.96 -1.77 10.06
N ILE A 13 -14.56 -2.23 8.87
CA ILE A 13 -14.88 -1.55 7.60
C ILE A 13 -16.39 -1.52 7.37
N THR A 14 -17.07 -2.67 7.52
CA THR A 14 -18.52 -2.78 7.28
C THR A 14 -19.32 -1.85 8.21
N THR A 15 -18.87 -1.72 9.47
CA THR A 15 -19.55 -0.90 10.47
C THR A 15 -19.25 0.59 10.32
N LYS A 16 -17.99 0.97 10.07
CA LYS A 16 -17.58 2.38 9.94
C LYS A 16 -17.94 2.98 8.58
N TYR A 17 -18.08 2.16 7.53
CA TYR A 17 -18.27 2.60 6.15
C TYR A 17 -19.53 2.05 5.49
N PHE A 18 -20.65 2.03 6.24
CA PHE A 18 -21.97 1.64 5.72
C PHE A 18 -22.43 2.47 4.50
N PHE A 19 -21.80 3.62 4.26
CA PHE A 19 -22.11 4.54 3.17
C PHE A 19 -21.36 4.21 1.86
N MET A 20 -20.41 3.28 1.87
CA MET A 20 -19.71 2.79 0.67
C MET A 20 -20.52 1.69 -0.02
N THR A 21 -20.33 1.53 -1.33
CA THR A 21 -20.87 0.37 -2.05
C THR A 21 -20.12 -0.91 -1.67
N GLU A 22 -20.73 -2.07 -1.89
CA GLU A 22 -20.09 -3.38 -1.62
C GLU A 22 -18.71 -3.48 -2.30
N SER A 23 -18.61 -3.09 -3.57
CA SER A 23 -17.32 -3.11 -4.29
C SER A 23 -16.26 -2.19 -3.67
N GLN A 24 -16.64 -1.01 -3.17
CA GLN A 24 -15.70 -0.11 -2.51
C GLN A 24 -15.24 -0.66 -1.15
N GLN A 25 -16.15 -1.33 -0.43
CA GLN A 25 -15.81 -2.02 0.81
C GLN A 25 -14.86 -3.20 0.54
N GLU A 26 -15.09 -3.97 -0.52
CA GLU A 26 -14.20 -5.05 -0.96
C GLU A 26 -12.80 -4.53 -1.30
N GLU A 27 -12.69 -3.47 -2.11
CA GLU A 27 -11.40 -2.84 -2.41
C GLU A 27 -10.67 -2.37 -1.15
N LYS A 28 -11.41 -1.82 -0.18
CA LYS A 28 -10.84 -1.38 1.10
C LYS A 28 -10.39 -2.53 1.98
N VAL A 29 -11.12 -3.63 2.00
CA VAL A 29 -10.72 -4.85 2.71
C VAL A 29 -9.43 -5.39 2.09
N ILE A 30 -9.33 -5.47 0.76
CA ILE A 30 -8.12 -5.92 0.07
C ILE A 30 -6.92 -5.02 0.42
N GLN A 31 -7.07 -3.70 0.32
CA GLN A 31 -6.01 -2.75 0.67
C GLN A 31 -5.50 -2.93 2.11
N LEU A 32 -6.41 -3.19 3.05
CA LEU A 32 -6.08 -3.37 4.45
C LEU A 32 -5.35 -4.69 4.71
N ILE A 33 -5.76 -5.75 4.00
CA ILE A 33 -5.10 -7.04 4.06
C ILE A 33 -3.68 -6.92 3.51
N ASP A 34 -3.51 -6.23 2.37
CA ASP A 34 -2.21 -5.95 1.78
C ASP A 34 -1.33 -5.16 2.75
N LEU A 35 -1.86 -4.10 3.36
CA LEU A 35 -1.13 -3.30 4.33
C LEU A 35 -0.66 -4.11 5.53
N HIS A 36 -1.58 -4.85 6.14
CA HIS A 36 -1.25 -5.65 7.31
C HIS A 36 -0.22 -6.73 6.97
N HIS A 37 -0.40 -7.38 5.83
CA HIS A 37 0.52 -8.43 5.38
C HIS A 37 1.89 -7.87 5.03
N PHE A 38 1.95 -6.74 4.33
CA PHE A 38 3.19 -6.05 3.99
C PHE A 38 3.94 -5.60 5.25
N VAL A 39 3.26 -4.96 6.20
CA VAL A 39 3.87 -4.52 7.47
C VAL A 39 4.40 -5.72 8.26
N GLN A 40 3.62 -6.80 8.36
CA GLN A 40 4.06 -8.02 9.04
C GLN A 40 5.32 -8.63 8.42
N CYS A 41 5.43 -8.62 7.08
CA CYS A 41 6.59 -9.14 6.38
C CYS A 41 7.80 -8.21 6.44
N LEU A 42 7.58 -6.89 6.48
CA LEU A 42 8.65 -5.90 6.45
C LEU A 42 9.32 -5.73 7.82
N ASP A 43 8.54 -5.40 8.84
CA ASP A 43 8.99 -5.17 10.21
C ASP A 43 7.79 -5.11 11.16
N SER A 44 7.76 -6.00 12.14
CA SER A 44 6.67 -6.10 13.12
C SER A 44 6.56 -4.89 14.06
N ASN A 45 7.55 -3.99 14.10
CA ASN A 45 7.50 -2.75 14.88
C ASN A 45 6.78 -1.60 14.17
N ILE A 46 6.41 -1.77 12.90
CA ILE A 46 5.67 -0.74 12.17
C ILE A 46 4.24 -0.67 12.72
N LYS A 47 3.80 0.54 13.06
CA LYS A 47 2.45 0.81 13.52
C LYS A 47 1.63 1.43 12.39
N VAL A 48 0.47 0.84 12.09
CA VAL A 48 -0.48 1.44 11.14
C VAL A 48 -1.24 2.58 11.84
N ILE A 49 -1.22 3.78 11.25
CA ILE A 49 -1.84 4.99 11.81
C ILE A 49 -3.15 5.32 11.10
N ASP A 50 -3.14 5.34 9.77
CA ASP A 50 -4.34 5.61 8.97
C ASP A 50 -4.31 4.82 7.66
N TYR A 51 -5.38 4.11 7.35
CA TYR A 51 -5.52 3.30 6.13
C TYR A 51 -6.90 3.46 5.50
N LEU A 52 -7.78 4.18 6.20
CA LEU A 52 -9.20 4.19 5.90
C LEU A 52 -9.59 5.44 5.12
N HIS A 53 -8.97 6.57 5.41
CA HIS A 53 -9.44 7.85 4.91
C HIS A 53 -8.88 8.23 3.54
N HIS A 54 -7.79 7.57 3.12
CA HIS A 54 -7.00 7.98 1.96
C HIS A 54 -6.55 6.77 1.13
N SER A 55 -6.17 7.03 -0.13
CA SER A 55 -5.54 6.03 -0.99
C SER A 55 -4.13 5.69 -0.50
N ILE A 56 -3.46 6.65 0.15
CA ILE A 56 -2.15 6.48 0.78
C ILE A 56 -2.37 6.13 2.24
N ASN A 57 -1.84 4.98 2.64
CA ASN A 57 -1.83 4.53 4.02
C ASN A 57 -0.70 5.24 4.78
N ILE A 58 -0.93 5.63 6.01
CA ILE A 58 0.04 6.24 6.90
C ILE A 58 0.45 5.21 7.93
N ILE A 59 1.75 4.95 8.00
CA ILE A 59 2.38 4.12 9.03
C ILE A 59 3.37 4.95 9.83
N GLU A 60 3.68 4.51 11.05
CA GLU A 60 4.74 5.03 11.88
C GLU A 60 5.79 3.94 12.10
N GLN A 61 7.05 4.27 11.87
CA GLN A 61 8.17 3.38 12.14
C GLN A 61 9.34 4.21 12.64
N ASP A 62 9.87 3.83 13.80
CA ASP A 62 10.92 4.56 14.54
C ASP A 62 10.54 6.02 14.86
N GLY A 63 9.24 6.28 15.13
CA GLY A 63 8.73 7.62 15.43
C GLY A 63 8.64 8.55 14.22
N LEU A 64 8.85 8.03 12.99
CA LEU A 64 8.67 8.76 11.75
C LEU A 64 7.44 8.25 11.00
N SER A 65 6.56 9.17 10.63
CA SER A 65 5.40 8.88 9.78
C SER A 65 5.81 8.71 8.32
N LYS A 66 5.37 7.62 7.70
CA LYS A 66 5.65 7.27 6.30
C LYS A 66 4.34 6.96 5.59
N GLY A 67 4.25 7.32 4.31
CA GLY A 67 3.12 6.98 3.47
C GLY A 67 3.40 5.73 2.66
N ILE A 68 2.42 4.84 2.53
CA ILE A 68 2.47 3.65 1.68
C ILE A 68 1.31 3.69 0.71
N LEU A 69 1.65 3.65 -0.58
CA LEU A 69 0.69 3.48 -1.65
C LEU A 69 0.84 2.08 -2.23
N PHE A 70 -0.23 1.30 -2.19
CA PHE A 70 -0.31 0.01 -2.87
C PHE A 70 -0.83 0.21 -4.29
N TYR A 71 -0.19 -0.44 -5.25
CA TYR A 71 -0.57 -0.39 -6.65
C TYR A 71 -0.56 -1.79 -7.26
N ASP A 72 -1.71 -2.20 -7.78
CA ASP A 72 -1.84 -3.41 -8.58
C ASP A 72 -1.86 -3.05 -10.06
N MET A 73 -0.86 -3.52 -10.82
CA MET A 73 -0.71 -3.23 -12.25
C MET A 73 -1.88 -3.73 -13.11
N LYS A 74 -2.67 -4.69 -12.64
CA LYS A 74 -3.75 -5.31 -13.43
C LYS A 74 -5.08 -4.59 -13.27
N ASN A 75 -5.36 -4.05 -12.09
CA ASN A 75 -6.69 -3.56 -11.71
C ASN A 75 -6.70 -2.11 -11.23
N SER A 76 -5.54 -1.46 -11.04
CA SER A 76 -5.48 -0.10 -10.50
C SER A 76 -5.16 0.95 -11.56
N SER A 77 -5.95 2.04 -11.56
CA SER A 77 -5.59 3.26 -12.30
C SER A 77 -4.37 3.90 -11.66
N PHE A 78 -3.41 4.33 -12.49
CA PHE A 78 -2.19 4.96 -11.98
C PHE A 78 -2.52 6.23 -11.20
N PRO A 79 -2.08 6.36 -9.93
CA PRO A 79 -2.40 7.52 -9.12
C PRO A 79 -1.57 8.73 -9.54
N ASP A 80 -2.20 9.90 -9.39
CA ASP A 80 -1.55 11.17 -9.71
C ASP A 80 -0.38 11.45 -8.73
N CYS A 81 0.83 11.51 -9.29
CA CYS A 81 2.05 11.71 -8.51
C CYS A 81 2.07 13.06 -7.78
N ASN A 82 1.45 14.09 -8.35
CA ASN A 82 1.37 15.42 -7.75
C ASN A 82 0.48 15.42 -6.49
N THR A 83 -0.64 14.69 -6.55
CA THR A 83 -1.53 14.45 -5.40
C THR A 83 -0.80 13.73 -4.27
N SER A 84 0.10 12.82 -4.60
CA SER A 84 0.89 12.07 -3.62
C SER A 84 1.90 12.98 -2.90
N GLU A 85 2.60 13.86 -3.63
CA GLU A 85 3.51 14.83 -3.03
C GLU A 85 2.79 15.85 -2.14
N GLU A 86 1.63 16.35 -2.58
CA GLU A 86 0.80 17.23 -1.75
C GLU A 86 0.34 16.53 -0.47
N PHE A 87 -0.01 15.24 -0.56
CA PHE A 87 -0.37 14.43 0.59
C PHE A 87 0.80 14.31 1.58
N LYS A 88 2.02 14.01 1.09
CA LYS A 88 3.25 13.98 1.92
C LYS A 88 3.42 15.27 2.73
N LYS A 89 3.28 16.42 2.07
CA LYS A 89 3.40 17.75 2.71
C LYS A 89 2.28 18.01 3.71
N ARG A 90 1.03 17.67 3.36
CA ARG A 90 -0.15 17.93 4.19
C ARG A 90 -0.13 17.14 5.50
N TYR A 91 0.33 15.89 5.46
CA TYR A 91 0.36 15.00 6.62
C TYR A 91 1.74 14.92 7.29
N GLY A 92 2.72 15.71 6.84
CA GLY A 92 4.06 15.76 7.43
C GLY A 92 4.81 14.42 7.32
N LEU A 93 4.58 13.68 6.25
CA LEU A 93 5.20 12.37 6.05
C LEU A 93 6.68 12.54 5.71
N SER A 94 7.53 11.79 6.40
CA SER A 94 8.98 11.81 6.19
C SER A 94 9.36 11.12 4.87
N GLU A 95 8.70 10.00 4.58
CA GLU A 95 8.93 9.21 3.36
C GLU A 95 7.60 8.84 2.69
N LEU A 96 7.63 8.69 1.37
CA LEU A 96 6.59 8.05 0.58
C LEU A 96 7.13 6.76 -0.03
N TRP A 97 6.40 5.68 0.15
CA TRP A 97 6.74 4.36 -0.35
C TRP A 97 5.70 3.90 -1.36
N PHE A 98 6.19 3.40 -2.49
CA PHE A 98 5.37 2.78 -3.51
C PHE A 98 5.52 1.27 -3.42
N VAL A 99 4.40 0.54 -3.37
CA VAL A 99 4.42 -0.93 -3.25
C VAL A 99 3.62 -1.52 -4.39
N PHE A 100 4.31 -2.21 -5.30
CA PHE A 100 3.69 -3.06 -6.29
C PHE A 100 3.17 -4.32 -5.61
N VAL A 101 1.87 -4.59 -5.71
CA VAL A 101 1.27 -5.83 -5.21
C VAL A 101 1.16 -6.81 -6.37
N GLU A 102 1.83 -7.96 -6.24
CA GLU A 102 1.70 -9.05 -7.19
C GLU A 102 1.16 -10.31 -6.50
N GLU A 103 0.05 -10.81 -7.05
CA GLU A 103 -0.56 -12.08 -6.66
C GLU A 103 0.15 -13.30 -7.29
N ASP A 104 0.72 -13.14 -8.48
CA ASP A 104 1.38 -14.24 -9.20
C ASP A 104 2.83 -13.86 -9.53
N PHE A 105 3.71 -14.86 -9.60
CA PHE A 105 5.12 -14.62 -9.87
C PHE A 105 5.30 -14.40 -11.38
N SER A 106 4.86 -13.23 -11.88
CA SER A 106 5.18 -12.83 -13.23
C SER A 106 6.65 -12.41 -13.22
N GLY A 107 7.52 -13.25 -13.78
CA GLY A 107 8.98 -13.10 -13.73
C GLY A 107 9.54 -11.89 -14.48
N ASP A 108 8.73 -10.87 -14.73
CA ASP A 108 9.03 -9.72 -15.57
C ASP A 108 9.47 -8.52 -14.72
N LYS A 109 10.68 -8.64 -14.14
CA LYS A 109 11.31 -7.54 -13.39
C LYS A 109 11.59 -6.32 -14.27
N ASP A 110 11.76 -6.52 -15.58
CA ASP A 110 11.93 -5.46 -16.56
C ASP A 110 10.69 -4.58 -16.64
N ARG A 111 9.49 -5.16 -16.73
CA ARG A 111 8.23 -4.39 -16.76
C ARG A 111 8.03 -3.42 -15.59
N HIS A 112 8.42 -3.81 -14.37
CA HIS A 112 8.36 -2.91 -13.21
C HIS A 112 9.36 -1.76 -13.34
N SER A 113 10.56 -2.05 -13.84
CA SER A 113 11.62 -1.06 -14.04
C SER A 113 11.24 -0.06 -15.13
N ASP A 114 10.72 -0.53 -16.26
CA ASP A 114 10.18 0.32 -17.34
C ASP A 114 9.07 1.23 -16.80
N PHE A 115 8.13 0.69 -16.03
CA PHE A 115 7.03 1.47 -15.45
C PHE A 115 7.50 2.55 -14.48
N ILE A 116 8.51 2.25 -13.65
CA ILE A 116 9.14 3.21 -12.73
C ILE A 116 9.75 4.38 -13.51
N ILE A 117 10.43 4.09 -14.62
CA ILE A 117 11.08 5.09 -15.46
C ILE A 117 10.05 5.91 -16.22
N GLU A 118 9.09 5.26 -16.90
CA GLU A 118 8.05 5.92 -17.69
C GLU A 118 7.21 6.89 -16.86
N ASN A 119 6.93 6.53 -15.60
CA ASN A 119 6.13 7.36 -14.69
C ASN A 119 6.98 8.20 -13.73
N SER A 120 8.31 8.16 -13.86
CA SER A 120 9.25 8.90 -13.01
C SER A 120 8.99 8.71 -11.51
N LEU A 121 8.61 7.48 -11.10
CA LEU A 121 8.25 7.17 -9.71
C LEU A 121 9.41 7.45 -8.74
N GLU A 122 10.65 7.34 -9.22
CA GLU A 122 11.84 7.62 -8.43
C GLU A 122 11.94 9.08 -7.98
N ILE A 123 11.22 10.02 -8.61
CA ILE A 123 11.22 11.43 -8.22
C ILE A 123 10.28 11.65 -7.03
N PHE A 124 9.15 10.94 -7.01
CA PHE A 124 8.06 11.17 -6.04
C PHE A 124 8.13 10.24 -4.83
N TYR A 125 8.69 9.05 -5.00
CA TYR A 125 8.73 8.01 -3.97
C TYR A 125 10.17 7.75 -3.50
N ASP A 126 10.35 7.79 -2.18
CA ASP A 126 11.62 7.59 -1.50
C ASP A 126 12.05 6.12 -1.58
N LYS A 127 11.09 5.18 -1.48
CA LYS A 127 11.33 3.74 -1.59
C LYS A 127 10.30 3.08 -2.48
N ILE A 128 10.74 2.08 -3.22
CA ILE A 128 9.87 1.29 -4.11
C ILE A 128 10.05 -0.18 -3.77
N PHE A 129 8.94 -0.84 -3.47
CA PHE A 129 8.89 -2.25 -3.11
C PHE A 129 8.04 -3.03 -4.10
N LEU A 130 8.44 -4.28 -4.29
CA LEU A 130 7.63 -5.32 -4.89
C LEU A 130 7.21 -6.28 -3.77
N PHE A 131 5.92 -6.42 -3.59
CA PHE A 131 5.33 -7.29 -2.59
C PHE A 131 4.60 -8.45 -3.26
N HIS A 132 5.14 -9.66 -3.07
CA HIS A 132 4.46 -10.87 -3.51
C HIS A 132 3.55 -11.37 -2.39
N PHE A 133 2.25 -11.18 -2.59
CA PHE A 133 1.27 -11.44 -1.54
C PHE A 133 1.32 -12.90 -1.06
N PHE A 134 1.24 -13.88 -1.96
CA PHE A 134 1.19 -15.30 -1.56
C PHE A 134 2.52 -15.84 -1.04
N GLN A 135 3.64 -15.31 -1.54
CA GLN A 135 4.98 -15.77 -1.12
C GLN A 135 5.47 -15.08 0.14
N THR A 136 4.73 -14.07 0.64
CA THR A 136 5.09 -13.29 1.84
C THR A 136 6.48 -12.66 1.70
N SER A 137 6.89 -12.34 0.47
CA SER A 137 8.22 -11.84 0.15
C SER A 137 8.14 -10.39 -0.33
N ILE A 138 9.05 -9.58 0.22
CA ILE A 138 9.19 -8.17 -0.15
C ILE A 138 10.57 -7.99 -0.78
N HIS A 139 10.58 -7.44 -1.99
CA HIS A 139 11.80 -7.05 -2.69
C HIS A 139 11.84 -5.54 -2.81
N ARG A 140 12.91 -4.93 -2.32
CA ARG A 140 13.16 -3.50 -2.53
C ARG A 140 13.77 -3.30 -3.92
N ILE A 141 13.12 -2.50 -4.75
CA ILE A 141 13.60 -2.11 -6.08
C ILE A 141 14.52 -0.88 -5.96
N LYS A 142 14.11 0.10 -5.13
CA LYS A 142 14.83 1.35 -4.86
C LYS A 142 14.90 1.64 -3.37
#